data_AF-A0A935EL24-F1
#
_entry.id   AF-A0A935EL24-F1
#
_cell.length_a   1.000
_cell.length_b   1.000
_cell.length_c   1.000
_cell.angle_alpha   90.00
_cell.angle_beta   90.00
_cell.angle_gamma   90.00
#
_symmetry.space_group_name_H-M   'P 1'
#
loop_
_entity.id
_entity.type
_entity.pdbx_description
1 polymer ?
#
loop_
_entity_poly.entity_id
_entity_poly.type
_entity_poly.pdbx_seq_one_letter_code
_entity_poly.pdbx_strand_id
1 'polypeptide(L)'
;MDYMLDALRGPWPWYVAGPLIGLMVPLMLFIGNRSFGISNNLRHLCAITQPKQVEVDFFKYNWKEHTWSLVFVIGTALGGFLAGIVLADPLPVQVSPQTLAMFQSWGFAAPASQMVPPEIFSPTVRNLTLLFASGVLVGFGTRYAGGCTSGHAITGLSTLQLGSLYAVLGIFAGGLISSWLLVPWLLR
;
A
#
# COMPACT_ATOMS: atom_id res chain seq x y z
N MET A 1 4.14 -16.30 -29.23
CA MET A 1 3.51 -15.10 -28.61
C MET A 1 3.08 -15.41 -27.18
N ASP A 2 2.82 -16.68 -26.85
CA ASP A 2 2.24 -17.10 -25.56
C ASP A 2 3.21 -17.03 -24.38
N TYR A 3 4.46 -17.48 -24.56
CA TYR A 3 5.45 -17.51 -23.46
C TYR A 3 5.75 -16.14 -22.84
N MET A 4 5.86 -15.08 -23.65
CA MET A 4 6.09 -13.72 -23.13
C MET A 4 4.88 -13.21 -22.34
N LEU A 5 3.68 -13.53 -22.81
CA LEU A 5 2.45 -13.10 -22.16
C LEU A 5 2.25 -13.85 -20.84
N ASP A 6 2.58 -15.15 -20.81
CA ASP A 6 2.56 -15.98 -19.61
C ASP A 6 3.60 -15.49 -18.58
N ALA A 7 4.80 -15.13 -19.03
CA ALA A 7 5.83 -14.55 -18.17
C ALA A 7 5.43 -13.18 -17.58
N LEU A 8 4.62 -12.40 -18.30
CA LEU A 8 4.09 -11.12 -17.81
C LEU A 8 2.93 -11.30 -16.83
N ARG A 9 2.13 -12.35 -16.98
CA ARG A 9 0.95 -12.64 -16.14
C ARG A 9 1.30 -13.39 -14.84
N GLY A 10 2.30 -14.26 -14.88
CA GLY A 10 2.71 -15.04 -13.72
C GLY A 10 3.38 -14.21 -12.61
N PRO A 11 3.47 -14.74 -11.38
CA PRO A 11 4.11 -14.05 -10.27
C PRO A 11 5.61 -13.88 -10.53
N TRP A 12 6.10 -12.65 -10.36
CA TRP A 12 7.52 -12.37 -10.54
C TRP A 12 8.30 -12.70 -9.28
N PRO A 13 9.45 -13.41 -9.41
CA PRO A 13 10.33 -13.63 -8.28
C PRO A 13 10.78 -12.32 -7.65
N TRP A 14 10.95 -12.34 -6.32
CA TRP A 14 11.33 -11.15 -5.55
C TRP A 14 12.65 -10.52 -6.04
N TYR A 15 13.60 -11.32 -6.56
CA TYR A 15 14.87 -10.86 -7.10
C TYR A 15 14.75 -10.18 -8.47
N VAL A 16 13.59 -10.25 -9.11
CA VAL A 16 13.26 -9.48 -10.33
C VAL A 16 12.45 -8.26 -9.95
N ALA A 17 11.33 -8.45 -9.25
CA ALA A 17 10.41 -7.37 -8.87
C ALA A 17 11.08 -6.34 -7.95
N GLY A 18 11.90 -6.79 -6.99
CA GLY A 18 12.60 -5.94 -6.03
C GLY A 18 13.54 -4.94 -6.70
N PRO A 19 14.53 -5.39 -7.49
CA PRO A 19 15.39 -4.48 -8.26
C PRO A 19 14.64 -3.56 -9.20
N LEU A 20 13.56 -4.01 -9.85
CA LEU A 20 12.75 -3.15 -10.73
C LEU A 20 12.04 -2.03 -9.95
N ILE A 21 11.47 -2.33 -8.79
CA ILE A 21 10.90 -1.32 -7.89
C ILE A 21 12.00 -0.37 -7.39
N GLY A 22 13.17 -0.90 -7.02
CA GLY A 22 14.32 -0.11 -6.60
C GLY A 22 14.79 0.86 -7.69
N LEU A 23 14.84 0.41 -8.95
CA LEU A 23 15.19 1.22 -10.12
C LEU A 23 14.19 2.34 -10.42
N MET A 24 12.95 2.28 -9.91
CA MET A 24 12.02 3.40 -10.03
C MET A 24 12.53 4.65 -9.31
N VAL A 25 13.30 4.51 -8.23
CA VAL A 25 13.86 5.65 -7.49
C VAL A 25 14.85 6.46 -8.33
N PRO A 26 15.96 5.90 -8.86
CA PRO A 26 16.87 6.64 -9.72
C PRO A 26 16.20 7.11 -11.01
N LEU A 27 15.27 6.34 -11.58
CA LEU A 27 14.51 6.76 -12.75
C LEU A 27 13.69 8.04 -12.48
N MET A 28 13.00 8.10 -11.34
CA MET A 28 12.24 9.29 -10.93
C MET A 28 13.13 10.49 -10.60
N LEU A 29 14.28 10.24 -9.95
CA LEU A 29 15.25 11.29 -9.68
C LEU A 29 15.87 11.84 -10.97
N PHE A 30 16.16 10.98 -11.95
CA PHE A 30 16.72 11.39 -13.23
C PHE A 30 15.73 12.17 -14.11
N ILE A 31 14.48 11.70 -14.21
CA ILE A 31 13.47 12.32 -15.08
C ILE A 31 12.94 13.63 -14.49
N GLY A 32 12.73 13.71 -13.18
CA GLY A 32 11.98 14.81 -12.57
C GLY A 32 12.57 15.41 -11.30
N ASN A 33 13.69 14.86 -10.79
CA ASN A 33 14.21 15.18 -9.46
C ASN A 33 13.12 15.18 -8.37
N ARG A 34 12.18 14.23 -8.47
CA ARG A 34 11.04 14.09 -7.55
C ARG A 34 11.15 12.79 -6.75
N SER A 35 10.66 12.83 -5.51
CA SER A 35 10.59 11.67 -4.62
C SER A 35 9.34 10.82 -4.86
N PHE A 36 9.44 9.52 -4.61
CA PHE A 36 8.32 8.56 -4.69
C PHE A 36 7.55 8.55 -3.35
N GLY A 37 6.24 8.83 -3.39
CA GLY A 37 5.39 8.82 -2.18
C GLY A 37 3.91 9.10 -2.45
N ILE A 38 3.03 8.30 -1.82
CA ILE A 38 1.57 8.35 -2.05
C ILE A 38 0.85 9.24 -1.04
N SER A 39 1.20 9.19 0.26
CA SER A 39 0.42 9.83 1.35
C SER A 39 0.17 11.31 1.20
N ASN A 40 1.09 12.06 0.58
CA ASN A 40 0.90 13.51 0.41
C ASN A 40 -0.28 13.82 -0.54
N ASN A 41 -0.64 12.89 -1.42
CA ASN A 41 -1.81 13.01 -2.31
C ASN A 41 -3.14 13.00 -1.58
N LEU A 42 -3.25 12.29 -0.45
CA LEU A 42 -4.44 12.36 0.39
C LEU A 42 -4.61 13.77 0.98
N ARG A 43 -3.50 14.41 1.37
CA ARG A 43 -3.52 15.82 1.82
C ARG A 43 -3.89 16.77 0.68
N HIS A 44 -3.36 16.55 -0.53
CA HIS A 44 -3.72 17.36 -1.72
C HIS A 44 -5.21 17.26 -2.02
N LEU A 45 -5.78 16.04 -1.99
CA LEU A 45 -7.21 15.84 -2.17
C LEU A 45 -8.03 16.57 -1.11
N CYS A 46 -7.69 16.45 0.17
CA CYS A 46 -8.37 17.20 1.22
C CYS A 46 -8.30 18.71 1.01
N ALA A 47 -7.15 19.24 0.59
CA ALA A 47 -6.99 20.67 0.30
C ALA A 47 -7.81 21.14 -0.92
N ILE A 48 -8.03 20.27 -1.91
CA ILE A 48 -8.86 20.55 -3.10
C ILE A 48 -10.35 20.49 -2.77
N THR A 49 -10.78 19.51 -1.98
CA THR A 49 -12.20 19.25 -1.68
C THR A 49 -12.72 19.99 -0.45
N GLN A 50 -11.86 20.76 0.23
CA GLN A 50 -12.24 21.48 1.45
C GLN A 50 -13.42 22.45 1.17
N PRO A 51 -14.51 22.39 1.95
CA PRO A 51 -15.60 23.37 1.85
C PRO A 51 -15.08 24.78 2.12
N LYS A 52 -15.51 25.77 1.33
CA LYS A 52 -15.08 27.18 1.48
C LYS A 52 -15.41 27.77 2.86
N GLN A 53 -16.35 27.17 3.58
CA GLN A 53 -16.82 27.61 4.89
C GLN A 53 -15.95 27.09 6.06
N VAL A 54 -15.14 26.06 5.83
CA VAL A 54 -14.28 25.46 6.85
C VAL A 54 -12.84 25.73 6.44
N GLU A 55 -12.18 26.70 7.06
CA GLU A 55 -10.78 26.99 6.82
C GLU A 55 -9.89 26.28 7.85
N VAL A 56 -9.07 25.34 7.39
CA VAL A 56 -8.04 24.69 8.22
C VAL A 56 -6.66 25.11 7.71
N ASP A 57 -5.86 25.74 8.57
CA ASP A 57 -4.53 26.26 8.19
C ASP A 57 -3.61 25.17 7.65
N PHE A 58 -3.76 23.93 8.11
CA PHE A 58 -3.00 22.79 7.62
C PHE A 58 -3.16 22.53 6.10
N PHE A 59 -4.30 22.89 5.51
CA PHE A 59 -4.58 22.71 4.09
C PHE A 59 -4.34 23.99 3.26
N LYS A 60 -3.94 25.10 3.89
CA LYS A 60 -3.58 26.35 3.21
C LYS A 60 -2.15 26.27 2.64
N TYR A 61 -2.01 25.67 1.47
CA TYR A 61 -0.76 25.64 0.72
C TYR A 61 -1.01 25.48 -0.78
N ASN A 62 0.00 25.78 -1.60
CA ASN A 62 -0.10 25.66 -3.05
C ASN A 62 0.08 24.20 -3.50
N TRP A 63 -1.00 23.42 -3.51
CA TRP A 63 -0.96 22.02 -3.95
C TRP A 63 -0.50 21.85 -5.41
N LYS A 64 -0.62 22.90 -6.26
CA LYS A 64 -0.20 22.86 -7.68
C LYS A 64 1.30 22.65 -7.85
N GLU A 65 2.11 23.04 -6.87
CA GLU A 65 3.56 22.75 -6.86
C GLU A 65 3.87 21.25 -6.80
N HIS A 66 2.89 20.44 -6.40
CA HIS A 66 2.98 18.99 -6.30
C HIS A 66 2.13 18.26 -7.35
N THR A 67 1.74 18.91 -8.45
CA THR A 67 0.90 18.29 -9.50
C THR A 67 1.48 16.96 -10.03
N TRP A 68 2.81 16.81 -10.02
CA TRP A 68 3.49 15.56 -10.38
C TRP A 68 3.03 14.35 -9.55
N SER A 69 2.82 14.54 -8.24
CA SER A 69 2.40 13.43 -7.36
C SER A 69 0.97 12.97 -7.67
N LEU A 70 0.11 13.87 -8.14
CA LEU A 70 -1.27 13.54 -8.56
C LEU A 70 -1.26 12.72 -9.85
N VAL A 71 -0.48 13.13 -10.85
CA VAL A 71 -0.28 12.36 -12.09
C VAL A 71 0.26 10.97 -11.78
N PHE A 72 1.20 10.89 -10.84
CA PHE A 72 1.77 9.62 -10.39
C PHE A 72 0.71 8.70 -9.74
N VAL A 73 -0.18 9.21 -8.89
CA VAL A 73 -1.26 8.40 -8.30
C VAL A 73 -2.21 7.87 -9.37
N ILE A 74 -2.58 8.71 -10.34
CA ILE A 74 -3.42 8.29 -11.47
C ILE A 74 -2.72 7.20 -12.28
N GLY A 75 -1.44 7.39 -12.61
CA GLY A 75 -0.64 6.40 -13.33
C GLY A 75 -0.51 5.08 -12.56
N THR A 76 -0.33 5.14 -11.24
CA THR A 76 -0.28 3.95 -10.37
C THR A 76 -1.62 3.22 -10.34
N ALA A 77 -2.73 3.95 -10.26
CA ALA A 77 -4.08 3.37 -10.29
C ALA A 77 -4.37 2.69 -11.65
N LEU A 78 -4.03 3.35 -12.77
CA LEU A 78 -4.16 2.78 -14.11
C LEU A 78 -3.25 1.56 -14.30
N GLY A 79 -2.00 1.64 -13.84
CA GLY A 79 -1.07 0.51 -13.88
C GLY A 79 -1.59 -0.68 -13.07
N GLY A 80 -2.11 -0.46 -11.87
CA GLY A 80 -2.75 -1.48 -11.05
C GLY A 80 -3.99 -2.07 -11.69
N PHE A 81 -4.82 -1.26 -12.35
CA PHE A 81 -5.98 -1.73 -13.11
C PHE A 81 -5.59 -2.60 -14.29
N LEU A 82 -4.62 -2.17 -15.10
CA LEU A 82 -4.10 -2.96 -16.23
C LEU A 82 -3.48 -4.27 -15.74
N ALA A 83 -2.65 -4.22 -14.69
CA ALA A 83 -2.04 -5.40 -14.11
C ALA A 83 -3.08 -6.37 -13.53
N GLY A 84 -4.05 -5.86 -12.76
CA GLY A 84 -5.02 -6.67 -12.03
C GLY A 84 -6.19 -7.20 -12.86
N ILE A 85 -6.45 -6.65 -14.05
CA ILE A 85 -7.57 -7.09 -14.91
C ILE A 85 -7.07 -7.62 -16.26
N VAL A 86 -6.18 -6.89 -16.94
CA VAL A 86 -5.72 -7.24 -18.30
C VAL A 86 -4.60 -8.30 -18.25
N LEU A 87 -3.71 -8.18 -17.26
CA LEU A 87 -2.58 -9.08 -17.03
C LEU A 87 -2.79 -9.98 -15.80
N ALA A 88 -4.03 -10.16 -15.36
CA ALA A 88 -4.33 -11.04 -14.24
C ALA A 88 -3.83 -12.46 -14.54
N ASP A 89 -3.15 -13.08 -13.58
CA ASP A 89 -2.78 -14.48 -13.65
C ASP A 89 -4.06 -15.33 -13.74
N PRO A 90 -4.23 -16.17 -14.78
CA PRO A 90 -5.38 -17.06 -14.87
C PRO A 90 -5.35 -18.20 -13.84
N LEU A 91 -4.20 -18.46 -13.21
CA LEU A 91 -4.06 -19.50 -12.19
C LEU A 91 -4.54 -19.01 -10.83
N PRO A 92 -5.11 -19.90 -10.00
CA PRO A 92 -5.54 -19.54 -8.65
C PRO A 92 -4.32 -19.16 -7.80
N VAL A 93 -4.51 -18.16 -6.94
CA VAL A 93 -3.48 -17.71 -5.99
C VAL A 93 -3.00 -18.90 -5.15
N GLN A 94 -1.71 -19.18 -5.20
CA GLN A 94 -1.09 -20.23 -4.39
C GLN A 94 -0.81 -19.71 -2.99
N VAL A 95 -1.69 -20.07 -2.05
CA VAL A 95 -1.54 -19.74 -0.63
C VAL A 95 -0.77 -20.86 0.07
N SER A 96 0.23 -20.50 0.89
CA SER A 96 1.05 -21.50 1.60
C SER A 96 0.20 -22.35 2.57
N PRO A 97 0.53 -23.63 2.78
CA PRO A 97 -0.16 -24.48 3.77
C PRO A 97 -0.20 -23.88 5.18
N GLN A 98 0.86 -23.15 5.57
CA GLN A 98 0.95 -22.48 6.86
C GLN A 98 -0.06 -21.35 7.00
N THR A 99 -0.25 -20.57 5.93
CA THR A 99 -1.26 -19.50 5.89
C THR A 99 -2.68 -20.08 5.91
N LEU A 100 -2.93 -21.20 5.23
CA LEU A 100 -4.23 -21.89 5.29
C LEU A 100 -4.54 -22.39 6.71
N ALA A 101 -3.56 -23.01 7.38
CA ALA A 101 -3.70 -23.44 8.77
C ALA A 101 -3.94 -22.25 9.72
N MET A 102 -3.29 -21.11 9.47
CA MET A 102 -3.50 -19.88 10.23
C MET A 102 -4.94 -19.36 10.10
N PHE A 103 -5.49 -19.28 8.88
CA PHE A 103 -6.87 -18.86 8.66
C PHE A 103 -7.89 -19.80 9.33
N GLN A 104 -7.67 -21.12 9.23
CA GLN A 104 -8.50 -22.11 9.93
C GLN A 104 -8.45 -21.91 11.45
N SER A 105 -7.28 -21.57 12.01
CA SER A 105 -7.14 -21.28 13.45
C SER A 105 -7.86 -20.01 13.92
N TRP A 106 -8.27 -19.15 12.99
CA TRP A 106 -9.09 -17.96 13.22
C TRP A 106 -10.57 -18.20 12.87
N GLY A 107 -10.95 -19.41 12.45
CA GLY A 107 -12.32 -19.76 12.09
C GLY A 107 -12.73 -19.38 10.66
N PHE A 108 -11.79 -18.99 9.80
CA PHE A 108 -12.09 -18.69 8.39
C PHE A 108 -11.95 -19.91 7.48
N ALA A 109 -12.77 -19.94 6.43
CA ALA A 109 -12.63 -20.90 5.35
C ALA A 109 -11.38 -20.62 4.51
N ALA A 110 -10.93 -21.62 3.75
CA ALA A 110 -9.85 -21.43 2.80
C ALA A 110 -10.27 -20.40 1.73
N PRO A 111 -9.43 -19.40 1.41
CA PRO A 111 -9.79 -18.39 0.43
C PRO A 111 -9.88 -19.04 -0.95
N ALA A 112 -11.07 -18.96 -1.57
CA ALA A 112 -11.39 -19.60 -2.84
C ALA A 112 -10.69 -18.92 -4.03
N SER A 113 -9.40 -19.18 -4.20
CA SER A 113 -8.51 -18.57 -5.22
C SER A 113 -8.14 -17.11 -4.97
N GLN A 114 -8.44 -16.58 -3.77
CA GLN A 114 -8.06 -15.23 -3.33
C GLN A 114 -6.87 -15.30 -2.36
N MET A 115 -6.20 -14.16 -2.13
CA MET A 115 -5.11 -14.08 -1.16
C MET A 115 -5.60 -14.14 0.31
N VAL A 116 -6.83 -13.67 0.56
CA VAL A 116 -7.38 -13.45 1.89
C VAL A 116 -8.84 -13.94 1.91
N PRO A 117 -9.35 -14.52 3.02
CA PRO A 117 -10.73 -14.95 3.11
C PRO A 117 -11.72 -13.80 2.87
N PRO A 118 -12.71 -13.95 1.98
CA PRO A 118 -13.65 -12.87 1.64
C PRO A 118 -14.53 -12.43 2.81
N GLU A 119 -14.69 -13.29 3.82
CA GLU A 119 -15.49 -13.03 5.02
C GLU A 119 -14.97 -11.81 5.80
N ILE A 120 -13.66 -11.54 5.74
CA ILE A 120 -13.03 -10.36 6.37
C ILE A 120 -13.57 -9.06 5.76
N PHE A 121 -13.94 -9.08 4.48
CA PHE A 121 -14.49 -7.93 3.76
C PHE A 121 -16.02 -7.94 3.71
N SER A 122 -16.69 -8.87 4.40
CA SER A 122 -18.15 -8.87 4.48
C SER A 122 -18.64 -7.57 5.13
N PRO A 123 -19.74 -6.96 4.65
CA PRO A 123 -20.24 -5.66 5.11
C PRO A 123 -20.98 -5.77 6.46
N THR A 124 -20.41 -6.48 7.41
CA THR A 124 -20.90 -6.58 8.79
C THR A 124 -20.43 -5.35 9.57
N VAL A 125 -21.23 -4.86 10.51
CA VAL A 125 -20.87 -3.69 11.35
C VAL A 125 -19.50 -3.86 12.00
N ARG A 126 -19.18 -5.04 12.56
CA ARG A 126 -17.87 -5.38 13.12
C ARG A 126 -16.73 -5.18 12.11
N ASN A 127 -16.87 -5.71 10.90
CA ASN A 127 -15.80 -5.67 9.90
C ASN A 127 -15.63 -4.27 9.34
N LEU A 128 -16.73 -3.57 9.08
CA LEU A 128 -16.70 -2.18 8.63
C LEU A 128 -16.07 -1.25 9.67
N THR A 129 -16.40 -1.42 10.96
CA THR A 129 -15.77 -0.63 12.03
C THR A 129 -14.28 -0.94 12.17
N LEU A 130 -13.88 -2.20 12.07
CA LEU A 130 -12.46 -2.60 12.10
C LEU A 130 -11.69 -2.05 10.89
N LEU A 131 -12.24 -2.17 9.68
CA LEU A 131 -11.63 -1.64 8.45
C LEU A 131 -11.52 -0.11 8.49
N PHE A 132 -12.57 0.57 8.97
CA PHE A 132 -12.55 2.01 9.13
C PHE A 132 -11.54 2.46 10.19
N ALA A 133 -11.57 1.85 11.38
CA ALA A 133 -10.67 2.19 12.47
C ALA A 133 -9.20 1.93 12.10
N SER A 134 -8.91 0.81 11.43
CA SER A 134 -7.56 0.51 10.93
C SER A 134 -7.11 1.53 9.87
N GLY A 135 -7.99 1.93 8.94
CA GLY A 135 -7.71 3.00 7.98
C GLY A 135 -7.39 4.33 8.65
N VAL A 136 -8.14 4.72 9.69
CA VAL A 136 -7.87 5.92 10.49
C VAL A 136 -6.52 5.83 11.18
N LEU A 137 -6.18 4.69 11.80
CA LEU A 137 -4.89 4.49 12.46
C LEU A 137 -3.72 4.55 11.47
N VAL A 138 -3.86 3.95 10.28
CA VAL A 138 -2.85 4.03 9.21
C VAL A 138 -2.70 5.48 8.73
N GLY A 139 -3.80 6.20 8.52
CA GLY A 139 -3.78 7.61 8.13
C GLY A 139 -3.08 8.48 9.17
N PHE A 140 -3.42 8.30 10.45
CA PHE A 140 -2.78 8.99 11.56
C PHE A 140 -1.28 8.67 11.64
N GLY A 141 -0.92 7.37 11.62
CA GLY A 141 0.46 6.92 11.72
C GLY A 141 1.34 7.41 10.57
N THR A 142 0.85 7.35 9.33
CA THR A 142 1.59 7.88 8.17
C THR A 142 1.83 9.38 8.28
N ARG A 143 0.87 10.14 8.82
CA ARG A 143 1.08 11.57 9.04
C ARG A 143 2.05 11.85 10.18
N TYR A 144 1.94 11.10 11.29
CA TYR A 144 2.81 11.20 12.46
C TYR A 144 4.28 10.90 12.09
N ALA A 145 4.51 9.86 11.27
CA ALA A 145 5.84 9.52 10.75
C ALA A 145 6.36 10.50 9.69
N GLY A 146 5.50 11.36 9.13
CA GLY A 146 5.87 12.26 8.03
C GLY A 146 5.94 11.58 6.66
N GLY A 147 5.41 10.36 6.52
CA GLY A 147 5.43 9.58 5.29
C GLY A 147 4.84 8.18 5.45
N CYS A 148 4.62 7.50 4.33
CA CYS A 148 4.25 6.08 4.28
C CYS A 148 5.43 5.18 3.95
N THR A 149 5.19 3.87 3.88
CA THR A 149 6.16 2.86 3.48
C THR A 149 6.83 3.20 2.14
N SER A 150 6.10 3.68 1.14
CA SER A 150 6.71 4.11 -0.13
C SER A 150 7.68 5.29 0.04
N GLY A 151 7.37 6.23 0.93
CA GLY A 151 8.23 7.41 1.17
C GLY A 151 9.49 7.04 1.94
N HIS A 152 9.32 6.32 3.07
CA HIS A 152 10.45 5.98 3.94
C HIS A 152 11.25 4.77 3.46
N ALA A 153 10.59 3.68 3.05
CA ALA A 153 11.26 2.43 2.69
C ALA A 153 11.85 2.45 1.27
N ILE A 154 11.11 2.97 0.28
CA ILE A 154 11.59 3.00 -1.11
C ILE A 154 12.49 4.23 -1.31
N THR A 155 11.98 5.45 -1.17
CA THR A 155 12.82 6.66 -1.42
C THR A 155 13.81 6.93 -0.28
N GLY A 156 13.34 6.90 0.97
CA GLY A 156 14.10 7.35 2.13
C GLY A 156 15.33 6.48 2.42
N LEU A 157 15.19 5.16 2.39
CA LEU A 157 16.32 4.25 2.55
C LEU A 157 17.27 4.28 1.36
N SER A 158 16.77 4.38 0.12
CA SER A 158 17.62 4.53 -1.07
C SER A 158 18.45 5.83 -1.06
N THR A 159 17.99 6.86 -0.35
CA THR A 159 18.73 8.12 -0.15
C THR A 159 19.46 8.18 1.20
N LEU A 160 19.57 7.05 1.91
CA LEU A 160 20.31 6.88 3.17
C LEU A 160 19.84 7.82 4.31
N GLN A 161 18.55 8.15 4.35
CA GLN A 161 18.00 8.99 5.41
C GLN A 161 17.82 8.22 6.71
N LEU A 162 18.53 8.64 7.77
CA LEU A 162 18.43 8.02 9.11
C LEU A 162 17.01 8.10 9.69
N GLY A 163 16.30 9.22 9.50
CA GLY A 163 14.90 9.36 9.93
C GLY A 163 14.00 8.30 9.29
N SER A 164 14.23 7.99 8.01
CA SER A 164 13.50 6.96 7.28
C SER A 164 13.85 5.56 7.78
N LEU A 165 15.09 5.31 8.21
CA LEU A 165 15.45 4.04 8.85
C LEU A 165 14.66 3.79 10.13
N TYR A 166 14.58 4.78 11.03
CA TYR A 166 13.79 4.65 12.26
C TYR A 166 12.30 4.45 11.96
N ALA A 167 11.75 5.19 11.00
CA ALA A 167 10.37 5.05 10.58
C ALA A 167 10.08 3.63 10.05
N VAL A 168 10.97 3.08 9.21
CA VAL A 168 10.83 1.73 8.66
C VAL A 168 10.90 0.68 9.76
N LEU A 169 11.86 0.76 10.70
CA LEU A 169 11.93 -0.15 11.83
C LEU A 169 10.63 -0.15 12.65
N GLY A 170 10.05 1.03 12.90
CA GLY A 170 8.76 1.17 13.56
C GLY A 170 7.60 0.56 12.77
N ILE A 171 7.52 0.79 11.46
CA ILE A 171 6.49 0.21 10.59
C ILE A 171 6.56 -1.32 10.61
N PHE A 172 7.76 -1.91 10.48
CA PHE A 172 7.94 -3.36 10.51
C PHE A 172 7.64 -3.95 11.88
N ALA A 173 8.12 -3.33 12.97
CA ALA A 173 7.82 -3.77 14.33
C ALA A 173 6.30 -3.72 14.60
N GLY A 174 5.64 -2.63 14.23
CA GLY A 174 4.18 -2.49 14.35
C GLY A 174 3.43 -3.52 13.52
N GLY A 175 3.88 -3.79 12.28
CA GLY A 175 3.30 -4.82 11.41
C GLY A 175 3.44 -6.24 12.00
N LEU A 176 4.60 -6.58 12.56
CA LEU A 176 4.83 -7.85 13.23
C LEU A 176 3.96 -7.99 14.47
N ILE A 177 3.92 -6.97 15.33
CA ILE A 177 3.04 -6.96 16.52
C ILE A 177 1.58 -7.08 16.10
N SER A 178 1.16 -6.36 15.06
CA SER A 178 -0.21 -6.44 14.55
C SER A 178 -0.54 -7.84 14.04
N SER A 179 0.33 -8.43 13.21
CA SER A 179 0.11 -9.75 12.62
C SER A 179 0.08 -10.89 13.64
N TRP A 180 0.92 -10.83 14.67
CA TRP A 180 1.06 -11.93 15.64
C TRP A 180 0.16 -11.78 16.87
N LEU A 181 -0.20 -10.54 17.25
CA LEU A 181 -0.97 -10.26 18.46
C LEU A 181 -2.35 -9.69 18.15
N LEU A 182 -2.43 -8.58 17.42
CA LEU A 182 -3.69 -7.84 17.24
C LEU A 182 -4.66 -8.56 16.32
N VAL A 183 -4.22 -9.02 15.14
CA VAL A 183 -5.07 -9.66 14.13
C VAL A 183 -5.69 -10.96 14.66
N PRO A 184 -4.94 -11.90 15.25
CA PRO A 184 -5.53 -13.11 15.84
C PRO A 184 -6.51 -12.79 16.97
N TRP A 185 -6.26 -11.75 17.76
CA TRP A 185 -7.14 -11.35 18.85
C TRP A 185 -8.43 -10.67 18.35
N LEU A 186 -8.33 -9.85 17.29
CA LEU A 186 -9.46 -9.11 16.72
C LEU A 186 -10.34 -9.96 15.80
N LEU A 187 -9.79 -10.99 15.15
CA LEU A 187 -10.49 -11.76 14.12
C LEU A 187 -10.99 -13.14 14.60
N ARG A 188 -10.44 -13.68 15.70
CA ARG A 188 -11.07 -14.81 16.40
C ARG A 188 -12.43 -14.41 16.99
#